data_AF-A0A7C5F7X2-F1
#
_entry.id   AF-A0A7C5F7X2-F1
#
_cell.length_a   1.000
_cell.length_b   1.000
_cell.length_c   1.000
_cell.angle_alpha   90.00
_cell.angle_beta   90.00
_cell.angle_gamma   90.00
#
_symmetry.space_group_name_H-M   'P 1'
#
loop_
_entity.id
_entity.type
_entity.pdbx_description
1 polymer ?
#
loop_
_entity_poly.entity_id
_entity_poly.type
_entity_poly.pdbx_seq_one_letter_code
_entity_poly.pdbx_strand_id
1 'polypeptide(L)' 'MSTGKVIQVIGPVVDVQFPPGQLPNIYNALKVTQDENKTAGTPAIRITLEVASHLGEN' A
#
# COMPACT_ATOMS: atom_id res chain seq x y z
N MET A 1 -13.44 -3.78 1.62
CA MET A 1 -12.09 -3.21 1.73
C MET A 1 -11.11 -4.28 1.28
N SER A 2 -10.25 -3.94 0.33
CA SER A 2 -9.34 -4.88 -0.32
C SER A 2 -7.93 -4.64 0.16
N THR A 3 -7.17 -5.71 0.41
CA THR A 3 -5.76 -5.62 0.80
C THR A 3 -4.90 -5.86 -0.43
N GLY A 4 -4.07 -4.88 -0.77
CA GLY A 4 -3.05 -5.00 -1.81
C GLY A 4 -1.69 -5.42 -1.24
N LYS A 5 -0.76 -5.74 -2.14
CA LYS A 5 0.62 -6.09 -1.80
C LYS A 5 1.56 -5.06 -2.43
N VAL A 6 2.46 -4.48 -1.64
CA VAL A 6 3.55 -3.66 -2.16
C VAL A 6 4.49 -4.56 -2.96
N ILE A 7 4.72 -4.22 -4.23
CA ILE A 7 5.62 -4.98 -5.12
C ILE A 7 6.92 -4.24 -5.41
N GLN A 8 6.90 -2.91 -5.35
CA GLN A 8 8.07 -2.08 -5.61
C GLN A 8 8.00 -0.75 -4.86
N VAL A 9 9.17 -0.25 -4.46
CA VAL A 9 9.35 1.07 -3.83
C VAL A 9 10.52 1.78 -4.51
N ILE A 10 10.25 2.92 -5.15
CA ILE A 10 11.26 3.78 -5.78
C ILE A 10 11.09 5.20 -5.21
N GLY A 11 11.94 5.55 -4.24
CA GLY A 11 11.81 6.83 -3.53
C GLY A 11 10.42 6.95 -2.88
N PRO A 12 9.65 8.02 -3.15
CA PRO A 12 8.29 8.17 -2.63
C PRO A 12 7.22 7.41 -3.44
N VAL A 13 7.57 6.83 -4.59
CA VAL A 13 6.62 6.10 -5.45
C VAL A 13 6.57 4.64 -5.03
N VAL A 14 5.36 4.11 -4.86
CA VAL A 14 5.11 2.74 -4.40
C VAL A 14 4.13 2.06 -5.34
N ASP A 15 4.54 0.96 -5.94
CA ASP A 15 3.66 0.12 -6.76
C ASP A 15 3.00 -0.93 -5.87
N VAL A 16 1.67 -1.02 -5.97
CA VAL A 16 0.84 -1.91 -5.16
C VAL A 16 -0.04 -2.74 -6.07
N GLN A 17 0.09 -4.06 -5.97
CA GLN A 17 -0.76 -5.00 -6.69
C GLN A 17 -2.05 -5.27 -5.89
N PHE A 18 -3.19 -5.24 -6.56
CA PHE A 18 -4.48 -5.62 -6.01
C PHE A 18 -5.06 -6.84 -6.76
N PRO A 19 -5.95 -7.63 -6.13
CA PRO A 19 -6.69 -8.65 -6.84
C PRO A 19 -7.51 -8.08 -8.01
N PRO A 20 -7.79 -8.87 -9.06
CA PRO A 20 -8.58 -8.43 -10.20
C PRO A 20 -9.94 -7.84 -9.78
N GLY A 21 -10.29 -6.69 -10.35
CA GLY A 21 -11.54 -5.99 -10.04
C GLY A 21 -11.57 -5.31 -8.66
N GLN A 22 -10.47 -5.31 -7.91
CA GLN A 22 -10.35 -4.69 -6.59
C GLN A 22 -9.39 -3.49 -6.58
N LEU A 23 -9.09 -2.93 -7.75
CA LEU A 23 -8.28 -1.72 -7.85
C LEU A 23 -9.01 -0.55 -7.16
N PRO A 24 -8.35 0.15 -6.22
CA PRO A 24 -8.88 1.36 -5.63
C PRO A 24 -8.93 2.49 -6.67
N ASN A 25 -9.88 3.42 -6.55
CA ASN A 25 -9.95 4.57 -7.46
C ASN A 25 -8.73 5.48 -7.34
N ILE A 26 -8.40 6.19 -8.42
CA ILE A 26 -7.43 7.30 -8.40
C ILE A 26 -7.88 8.32 -7.33
N TYR A 27 -6.90 8.89 -6.61
CA TYR A 27 -7.07 9.77 -5.44
C TYR A 27 -7.59 9.11 -4.16
N ASN A 28 -7.88 7.80 -4.17
CA ASN A 28 -8.13 7.11 -2.90
C ASN A 28 -6.85 7.03 -2.06
N ALA A 29 -7.01 7.08 -0.75
CA ALA A 29 -5.93 6.83 0.19
C ALA A 29 -5.69 5.32 0.37
N LEU A 30 -4.43 4.90 0.31
CA LEU A 30 -3.98 3.58 0.77
C LEU A 30 -3.25 3.74 2.10
N LYS A 31 -3.58 2.88 3.07
CA LYS A 31 -2.95 2.89 4.39
C LYS A 31 -2.05 1.68 4.52
N VAL A 32 -0.77 1.94 4.75
CA VAL A 32 0.21 0.92 5.12
C VAL A 32 0.44 1.04 6.61
N THR A 33 -0.04 0.06 7.36
CA THR A 33 -0.01 0.07 8.83
C THR A 33 0.65 -1.19 9.36
N GLN A 34 1.50 -1.01 10.37
CA GLN A 34 2.04 -2.07 11.18
C GLN A 34 1.99 -1.63 12.63
N ASP A 35 1.42 -2.45 13.51
CA ASP A 35 1.43 -2.16 14.93
C ASP A 35 2.82 -2.36 15.54
N GLU A 36 3.06 -1.70 16.67
CA GLU A 36 4.29 -1.90 17.43
C GLU A 36 4.39 -3.35 17.91
N ASN A 37 5.54 -3.98 17.66
CA ASN A 37 5.86 -5.28 18.22
C ASN A 37 7.07 -5.15 19.16
N LYS A 38 6.79 -5.01 20.45
CA LYS A 38 7.82 -4.86 21.49
C LYS A 38 8.74 -6.08 21.59
N THR A 39 8.22 -7.28 21.38
CA THR A 39 8.99 -8.52 21.45
C THR A 39 9.99 -8.65 20.31
N ALA A 40 9.61 -8.22 19.11
CA ALA A 40 10.47 -8.20 17.93
C ALA A 40 11.24 -6.87 17.76
N GLY A 41 11.14 -5.94 18.70
CA GLY A 41 11.77 -4.62 18.63
C GLY A 41 11.32 -3.78 17.43
N THR A 42 10.15 -4.07 16.85
CA THR A 42 9.69 -3.41 15.62
C THR A 42 8.75 -2.25 15.97
N PRO A 43 9.05 -1.01 15.53
CA PRO A 43 8.20 0.14 15.84
C PRO A 43 6.89 0.11 15.03
N ALA A 44 5.91 0.89 15.49
CA ALA A 44 4.69 1.13 14.73
C ALA A 44 4.98 1.92 13.44
N ILE A 45 4.34 1.52 12.35
CA ILE A 45 4.41 2.19 11.04
C ILE A 45 3.01 2.64 10.65
N ARG A 46 2.88 3.91 10.24
CA ARG A 46 1.65 4.48 9.68
C ARG A 46 2.00 5.37 8.50
N ILE A 47 1.81 4.86 7.29
CA ILE A 47 2.08 5.59 6.04
C ILE A 47 0.76 5.69 5.27
N THR A 48 0.48 6.89 4.77
CA THR A 48 -0.63 7.13 3.84
C THR A 48 -0.06 7.40 2.47
N LEU A 49 -0.54 6.65 1.48
CA LEU A 49 -0.24 6.82 0.07
C LEU A 49 -1.52 7.28 -0.64
N GLU A 50 -1.39 7.94 -1.78
CA GLU A 50 -2.50 8.26 -2.67
C GLU A 50 -2.36 7.43 -3.96
N VAL A 51 -3.47 6.91 -4.47
CA VAL A 51 -3.49 6.25 -5.79
C VAL A 51 -3.32 7.31 -6.87
N ALA A 52 -2.11 7.40 -7.43
CA ALA A 52 -1.80 8.37 -8.48
C ALA A 52 -2.25 7.91 -9.88
N SER A 53 -2.10 6.62 -10.20
CA SER A 53 -2.45 6.05 -11.51
C SER A 53 -2.69 4.54 -11.41
N HIS A 54 -3.39 3.98 -12.41
CA HIS A 54 -3.49 2.54 -12.62
C HIS A 54 -2.48 2.12 -13.68
N LEU A 55 -1.46 1.38 -13.24
CA LEU A 55 -0.51 0.71 -14.13
C LEU A 55 -1.23 -0.54 -14.64
N GLY A 56 -1.80 -0.45 -15.83
CA GLY A 56 -2.63 -1.52 -16.37
C GLY A 56 -1.80 -2.74 -16.71
N GLU A 57 -1.79 -3.75 -15.85
CA GLU A 57 -1.65 -5.21 -16.10
C GLU A 57 -2.24 -5.91 -14.85
N ASN A 58 -3.26 -6.77 -15.02
CA ASN A 58 -3.76 -7.60 -13.91
C ASN A 58 -2.80 -8.75 -13.63
#